data_AF-A0A518S8K8-F1
#
_entry.id   AF-A0A518S8K8-F1
#
_cell.length_a   1.000
_cell.length_b   1.000
_cell.length_c   1.000
_cell.angle_alpha   90.00
_cell.angle_beta   90.00
_cell.angle_gamma   90.00
#
_symmetry.space_group_name_H-M   'P 1'
#
loop_
_entity.id
_entity.type
_entity.pdbx_description
1 polymer ?
#
loop_
_entity_poly.entity_id
_entity_poly.type
_entity_poly.pdbx_seq_one_letter_code
_entity_poly.pdbx_strand_id
1 'polypeptide(L)'
;MRESEDAVLRVLSQAGIAVSPGGIAANLRELYDVDRSEAAVADALDALEDENYVRALDDTYYRITGHGRDYVTSEFGDDAPGYVE
;
A
#
# COMPACT_ATOMS: atom_id res chain seq x y z
N MET A 1 2.73 -3.43 -12.66
CA MET A 1 1.86 -2.88 -11.61
C MET A 1 0.58 -2.35 -12.23
N ARG A 2 -0.56 -2.65 -11.60
CA ARG A 2 -1.87 -2.03 -11.87
C ARG A 2 -2.03 -0.77 -11.00
N GLU A 3 -2.89 0.15 -11.44
CA GLU A 3 -3.20 1.39 -10.68
C GLU A 3 -3.66 1.12 -9.23
N SER A 4 -4.39 0.03 -9.01
CA SER A 4 -4.83 -0.38 -7.66
C SER A 4 -3.67 -0.81 -6.76
N GLU A 5 -2.69 -1.50 -7.32
CA GLU A 5 -1.50 -1.98 -6.60
C GLU A 5 -0.59 -0.79 -6.24
N ASP A 6 -0.39 0.14 -7.19
CA ASP A 6 0.35 1.39 -6.96
C ASP A 6 -0.27 2.23 -5.84
N ALA A 7 -1.60 2.36 -5.83
CA ALA A 7 -2.32 3.11 -4.82
C ALA A 7 -2.13 2.50 -3.41
N VAL A 8 -2.22 1.17 -3.30
CA VAL A 8 -1.98 0.44 -2.04
C VAL A 8 -0.54 0.64 -1.55
N LEU A 9 0.45 0.53 -2.44
CA LEU A 9 1.87 0.73 -2.09
C LEU A 9 2.15 2.15 -1.60
N ARG A 10 1.53 3.16 -2.20
CA ARG A 10 1.66 4.56 -1.73
C ARG A 10 1.18 4.69 -0.28
N VAL A 11 0.00 4.19 0.06
CA VAL A 11 -0.53 4.25 1.44
C VAL A 11 0.39 3.51 2.42
N LEU A 12 0.82 2.30 2.08
CA LEU A 12 1.69 1.52 2.97
C LEU A 12 3.08 2.15 3.15
N SER A 13 3.59 2.82 2.11
CA SER A 13 4.86 3.56 2.19
C SER A 13 4.79 4.73 3.16
N GLN A 14 3.68 5.47 3.17
CA GLN A 14 3.44 6.58 4.08
C GLN A 14 3.25 6.13 5.53
N ALA A 15 2.51 5.03 5.73
CA ALA A 15 2.14 4.59 7.07
C ALA A 15 3.36 4.17 7.91
N GLY A 16 4.41 3.62 7.28
CA GLY A 16 5.61 3.10 7.97
C GLY A 16 5.38 1.86 8.87
N ILE A 17 4.11 1.51 9.11
CA ILE A 17 3.62 0.41 9.95
C ILE A 17 2.78 -0.58 9.14
N ALA A 18 2.32 -1.66 9.77
CA ALA A 18 1.38 -2.57 9.15
C ALA A 18 -0.06 -2.03 9.22
N VAL A 19 -0.81 -2.20 8.15
CA VAL A 19 -2.18 -1.66 7.99
C VAL A 19 -3.09 -2.76 7.45
N SER A 20 -4.35 -2.77 7.89
CA SER A 20 -5.35 -3.69 7.38
C SER A 20 -5.93 -3.24 6.04
N PRO A 21 -6.52 -4.13 5.23
CA PRO A 21 -7.18 -3.77 3.97
C PRO A 21 -8.21 -2.66 4.11
N GLY A 22 -9.05 -2.72 5.16
CA GLY A 22 -10.02 -1.66 5.46
C GLY A 22 -9.37 -0.32 5.85
N GLY A 23 -8.24 -0.37 6.57
CA GLY A 23 -7.46 0.83 6.89
C GLY A 23 -6.84 1.46 5.64
N ILE A 24 -6.33 0.65 4.72
CA ILE A 24 -5.80 1.13 3.44
C ILE A 24 -6.91 1.76 2.60
N ALA A 25 -8.07 1.11 2.47
CA ALA A 25 -9.24 1.65 1.77
C ALA A 25 -9.68 3.02 2.31
N ALA A 26 -9.71 3.17 3.64
CA ALA A 26 -10.04 4.45 4.27
C ALA A 26 -9.02 5.55 3.94
N ASN A 27 -7.72 5.24 3.96
CA ASN A 27 -6.66 6.20 3.60
C ASN A 27 -6.66 6.53 2.10
N LEU A 28 -6.95 5.57 1.22
CA LEU A 28 -7.10 5.82 -0.22
C LEU A 28 -8.20 6.84 -0.50
N ARG A 29 -9.34 6.70 0.18
CA ARG A 29 -10.45 7.63 0.06
C ARG A 29 -10.10 9.01 0.59
N GLU A 30 -9.52 9.09 1.78
CA GLU A 30 -9.25 10.37 2.45
C GLU A 30 -8.10 11.16 1.80
N LEU A 31 -7.00 10.49 1.45
CA LEU A 31 -5.78 11.15 1.01
C LEU A 31 -5.72 11.34 -0.52
N TYR A 32 -6.42 10.50 -1.28
CA TYR A 32 -6.28 10.44 -2.73
C TYR A 32 -7.61 10.54 -3.49
N ASP A 33 -8.75 10.66 -2.80
CA ASP A 33 -10.10 10.62 -3.40
C ASP A 33 -10.34 9.34 -4.24
N VAL A 34 -9.70 8.24 -3.84
CA VAL A 34 -9.79 6.93 -4.51
C VAL A 34 -10.72 6.03 -3.69
N ASP A 35 -11.94 5.81 -4.20
CA ASP A 35 -12.90 4.89 -3.57
C ASP A 35 -12.62 3.43 -3.98
N ARG A 36 -12.23 2.61 -3.01
CA ARG A 36 -12.00 1.17 -3.18
C ARG A 36 -12.64 0.42 -2.04
N SER A 37 -13.29 -0.70 -2.38
CA SER A 37 -13.77 -1.63 -1.37
C SER A 37 -12.61 -2.33 -0.66
N GLU A 38 -12.84 -2.74 0.58
CA GLU A 38 -11.89 -3.54 1.35
C GLU A 38 -11.49 -4.83 0.61
N ALA A 39 -12.45 -5.49 -0.04
CA ALA A 39 -12.19 -6.69 -0.85
C ALA A 39 -11.26 -6.40 -2.05
N ALA A 40 -11.45 -5.28 -2.75
CA ALA A 40 -10.59 -4.92 -3.86
C ALA A 40 -9.16 -4.57 -3.41
N VAL A 41 -9.02 -4.03 -2.20
CA VAL A 41 -7.70 -3.81 -1.57
C VAL A 41 -7.06 -5.13 -1.17
N ALA A 42 -7.82 -6.06 -0.61
CA ALA A 42 -7.32 -7.40 -0.27
C ALA A 42 -6.81 -8.15 -1.53
N ASP A 43 -7.58 -8.14 -2.62
CA ASP A 43 -7.15 -8.73 -3.90
C ASP A 43 -5.85 -8.10 -4.43
N ALA A 44 -5.67 -6.80 -4.25
CA ALA A 44 -4.43 -6.11 -4.63
C ALA A 44 -3.26 -6.45 -3.71
N LEU A 45 -3.50 -6.65 -2.41
CA LEU A 45 -2.48 -7.06 -1.45
C LEU A 45 -1.97 -8.47 -1.72
N ASP A 46 -2.86 -9.40 -2.10
CA ASP A 46 -2.49 -10.77 -2.47
C ASP A 46 -1.55 -10.76 -3.69
N ALA A 47 -1.87 -9.97 -4.72
CA ALA A 47 -1.01 -9.82 -5.89
C ALA A 47 0.35 -9.18 -5.55
N LEU A 48 0.36 -8.18 -4.68
CA LEU A 48 1.59 -7.51 -4.23
C LEU A 48 2.45 -8.41 -3.33
N GLU A 49 1.84 -9.31 -2.57
CA GLU A 49 2.54 -10.27 -1.72
C GLU A 49 3.21 -11.36 -2.58
N ASP A 50 2.53 -11.85 -3.61
CA ASP A 50 3.09 -12.79 -4.59
C ASP A 50 4.36 -12.25 -5.27
N GLU A 51 4.43 -10.93 -5.47
CA GLU A 51 5.59 -10.23 -6.04
C GLU A 51 6.56 -9.66 -4.98
N ASN A 52 6.34 -9.95 -3.69
CA ASN A 52 7.18 -9.53 -2.56
C ASN A 52 7.31 -8.01 -2.38
N TYR A 53 6.33 -7.22 -2.84
CA TYR A 53 6.26 -5.78 -2.54
C TYR A 53 5.68 -5.50 -1.15
N VAL A 54 4.78 -6.36 -0.69
CA VAL A 54 4.22 -6.35 0.67
C VAL A 54 4.39 -7.72 1.32
N ARG A 55 4.15 -7.78 2.62
CA ARG A 55 4.14 -9.02 3.40
C ARG A 55 3.03 -8.98 4.44
N ALA A 56 2.27 -10.06 4.55
CA ALA A 56 1.35 -10.29 5.65
C ALA A 56 2.12 -10.52 6.97
N LEU A 57 1.67 -9.88 8.04
CA LEU A 57 2.11 -10.18 9.41
C LEU A 57 1.22 -11.25 10.05
N ASP A 58 -0.06 -11.23 9.70
CA ASP A 58 -1.11 -12.17 10.04
C ASP A 58 -2.22 -12.08 8.97
N ASP A 59 -3.38 -12.70 9.22
CA ASP A 59 -4.52 -12.73 8.29
C ASP A 59 -5.21 -11.35 8.11
N THR A 60 -4.75 -10.30 8.80
CA THR A 60 -5.42 -8.99 8.87
C THR A 60 -4.50 -7.82 8.49
N TYR A 61 -3.19 -7.92 8.69
CA TYR A 61 -2.28 -6.79 8.56
C TYR A 61 -1.15 -7.02 7.56
N TYR A 62 -0.92 -6.03 6.71
CA TYR A 62 0.13 -6.04 5.68
C TYR A 62 1.11 -4.90 5.88
N ARG A 63 2.38 -5.17 5.59
CA ARG A 63 3.45 -4.18 5.62
C ARG A 63 4.23 -4.16 4.31
N ILE A 64 4.62 -2.97 3.85
CA ILE A 64 5.52 -2.83 2.71
C ILE A 64 6.91 -3.45 3.02
N THR A 65 7.47 -4.19 2.07
CA THR A 65 8.81 -4.78 2.17
C THR A 65 9.89 -3.75 1.80
N GLY A 66 11.17 -4.13 1.89
CA GLY A 66 12.25 -3.33 1.30
C GLY A 66 12.09 -3.18 -0.22
N HIS A 67 11.72 -4.27 -0.91
CA HIS A 67 11.49 -4.26 -2.35
C HIS A 67 10.33 -3.33 -2.76
N GLY A 68 9.23 -3.35 -2.01
CA GLY A 68 8.11 -2.40 -2.16
C GLY A 68 8.53 -0.95 -2.00
N ARG A 69 9.37 -0.65 -1.00
CA ARG A 69 9.88 0.71 -0.78
C ARG A 69 10.77 1.17 -1.93
N ASP A 70 11.69 0.31 -2.37
CA ASP A 70 12.58 0.64 -3.50
C ASP A 70 11.78 0.93 -4.78
N TYR A 71 10.72 0.15 -5.03
CA TYR A 71 9.79 0.41 -6.13
C TYR A 71 9.08 1.76 -5.98
N VAL A 72 8.49 2.05 -4.83
CA VAL A 72 7.79 3.32 -4.57
C VAL A 72 8.74 4.51 -4.76
N THR A 73 9.97 4.42 -4.26
CA THR A 73 10.97 5.47 -4.44
C THR A 73 11.37 5.64 -5.90
N SER A 74 11.51 4.55 -6.66
CA SER A 74 11.85 4.59 -8.09
C SER A 74 10.73 5.19 -8.94
N GLU A 75 9.49 4.77 -8.72
CA GLU A 75 8.34 5.14 -9.56
C GLU A 75 7.71 6.47 -9.16
N PHE A 76 7.75 6.83 -7.86
CA PHE A 76 7.12 8.03 -7.34
C PHE A 76 8.11 9.12 -6.89
N GLY A 77 9.43 8.85 -6.88
CA GLY A 77 10.45 9.87 -6.58
C GLY A 77 10.26 10.57 -5.22
N ASP A 78 10.49 11.89 -5.16
CA ASP A 78 10.22 12.73 -3.98
C ASP A 78 8.72 13.00 -3.73
N ASP A 79 7.84 12.59 -4.67
CA ASP A 79 6.38 12.55 -4.46
C ASP A 79 5.96 11.27 -3.70
N ALA A 80 6.91 10.40 -3.34
CA ALA A 80 6.70 9.44 -2.25
C ALA A 80 6.38 10.27 -1.01
N PRO A 81 5.13 10.26 -0.51
CA PRO A 81 4.73 11.30 0.42
C PRO A 81 5.50 11.08 1.71
N GLY A 82 6.28 12.09 2.07
CA GLY A 82 7.22 12.02 3.18
C GLY A 82 6.55 11.59 4.48
N TYR A 83 7.35 10.96 5.34
CA TYR A 83 7.00 10.61 6.71
C TYR A 83 6.15 11.71 7.38
N VAL A 84 5.02 11.33 7.95
CA VAL A 84 4.33 12.19 8.91
C VAL A 84 5.21 12.21 10.17
N GLU A 85 5.81 13.37 10.48
CA GLU A 85 6.52 13.61 11.76
C GLU A 85 5.58 13.50 12.97
#